data_AF-A0A3D0YYZ7-F1
#
_entry.id   AF-A0A3D0YYZ7-F1
#
_cell.length_a   1.000
_cell.length_b   1.000
_cell.length_c   1.000
_cell.angle_alpha   90.00
_cell.angle_beta   90.00
_cell.angle_gamma   90.00
#
_symmetry.space_group_name_H-M   'P 1'
#
loop_
_entity.id
_entity.type
_entity.pdbx_description
1 polymer ?
#
loop_
_entity_poly.entity_id
_entity_poly.type
_entity_poly.pdbx_seq_one_letter_code
_entity_poly.pdbx_strand_id
1 'polypeptide(L)'
;MAMRRIAAWVMPVVVWLQAASPAWGTQFPSPLGPVNDYAGVLTRTEVAELEAISLELEAKTGAALVVAIVHTHEPESLENYVTGLFEHWGIGQRGEDNGVLIFLAMDDAHSGEIDHPVRSKPIGHSAQIDHLSM
;
A
#
# COMPACT_ATOMS: atom_id res chain seq x y z
N MET A 1 20.14 22.72 70.16
CA MET A 1 21.32 22.52 69.28
C MET A 1 20.99 21.37 68.36
N ALA A 2 20.31 21.68 67.26
CA ALA A 2 19.96 20.71 66.25
C ALA A 2 20.18 21.39 64.92
N MET A 3 20.81 20.68 63.98
CA MET A 3 20.15 20.32 62.72
C MET A 3 21.12 20.38 61.51
N ARG A 4 21.05 19.28 60.73
CA ARG A 4 21.30 19.13 59.28
C ARG A 4 22.72 19.37 58.76
N ARG A 5 23.38 18.27 58.37
CA ARG A 5 24.03 18.11 57.05
C ARG A 5 24.08 16.63 56.62
N ILE A 6 22.91 16.01 56.37
CA ILE A 6 22.87 14.84 55.48
C ILE A 6 22.64 15.40 54.08
N ALA A 7 23.74 15.88 53.51
CA ALA A 7 23.80 16.36 52.14
C ALA A 7 24.48 15.26 51.33
N ALA A 8 23.69 14.34 50.79
CA ALA A 8 24.01 13.57 49.60
C ALA A 8 22.79 12.71 49.28
N TRP A 9 22.50 12.54 47.99
CA TRP A 9 21.51 11.61 47.44
C TRP A 9 20.05 12.08 47.37
N VAL A 10 19.79 13.25 46.81
CA VAL A 10 18.49 13.51 46.17
C VAL A 10 18.67 14.33 44.89
N MET A 11 19.17 13.70 43.82
CA MET A 11 18.86 13.98 42.40
C MET A 11 19.87 13.23 41.51
N PRO A 12 19.48 12.50 40.44
CA PRO A 12 18.23 12.66 39.68
C PRO A 12 17.52 11.32 39.36
N VAL A 13 16.31 11.11 39.88
CA VAL A 13 15.37 10.06 39.41
C VAL A 13 14.22 10.72 38.63
N VAL A 14 14.49 11.82 37.94
CA VAL A 14 13.44 12.63 37.29
C VAL A 14 13.92 13.13 35.93
N VAL A 15 14.32 12.25 35.01
CA VAL A 15 14.23 12.51 33.56
C VAL A 15 14.23 11.15 32.83
N TRP A 16 13.13 10.41 32.88
CA TRP A 16 12.80 9.38 31.89
C TRP A 16 11.29 9.32 31.76
N LEU A 17 10.67 10.44 31.38
CA LEU A 17 9.34 10.42 30.80
C LEU A 17 9.53 10.64 29.31
N GLN A 18 9.90 9.57 28.61
CA GLN A 18 9.79 9.55 27.16
C GLN A 18 8.29 9.64 26.86
N ALA A 19 7.87 10.78 26.31
CA ALA A 19 6.55 10.91 25.73
C ALA A 19 6.49 9.91 24.57
N ALA A 20 5.80 8.79 24.77
CA ALA A 20 5.39 7.95 23.67
C ALA A 20 4.42 8.79 22.83
N SER A 21 4.91 9.39 21.74
CA SER A 21 4.03 9.98 20.75
C SER A 21 3.08 8.89 20.28
N PRO A 22 1.75 9.10 20.32
CA PRO A 22 0.84 8.16 19.71
C PRO A 22 1.20 8.12 18.22
N ALA A 23 1.64 6.96 17.73
CA ALA A 23 1.69 6.71 16.31
C ALA A 23 0.23 6.70 15.85
N TRP A 24 -0.24 7.81 15.26
CA TRP A 24 -1.47 7.78 14.49
C TRP A 24 -1.18 6.95 13.25
N GLY A 25 -1.47 5.66 13.33
CA GLY A 25 -1.44 4.79 12.16
C GLY A 25 -2.61 5.14 11.24
N THR A 26 -2.38 5.03 9.93
CA THR A 26 -3.43 5.12 8.92
C THR A 26 -4.52 4.10 9.23
N GLN A 27 -5.78 4.55 9.33
CA GLN A 27 -6.91 3.65 9.54
C GLN A 27 -7.46 3.24 8.19
N PHE A 28 -7.31 1.96 7.83
CA PHE A 28 -7.86 1.42 6.59
C PHE A 28 -9.31 0.99 6.75
N PRO A 29 -10.14 1.11 5.70
CA PRO A 29 -11.50 0.58 5.73
C PRO A 29 -11.48 -0.95 5.73
N SER A 30 -12.52 -1.56 6.31
CA SER A 30 -12.66 -3.02 6.32
C SER A 30 -13.08 -3.53 4.95
N PRO A 31 -12.42 -4.54 4.40
CA PRO A 31 -12.73 -5.04 3.06
C PRO A 31 -14.14 -5.64 3.01
N LEU A 32 -14.84 -5.37 1.92
CA LEU A 32 -16.16 -5.89 1.58
C LEU A 32 -16.06 -7.20 0.78
N GLY A 33 -14.98 -7.37 0.00
CA GLY A 33 -14.77 -8.50 -0.89
C GLY A 33 -13.72 -8.20 -1.96
N PRO A 34 -13.80 -8.85 -3.14
CA PRO A 34 -12.94 -8.55 -4.27
C PRO A 34 -13.12 -7.13 -4.82
N VAL A 35 -14.30 -6.53 -4.66
CA VAL A 35 -14.60 -5.16 -5.09
C VAL A 35 -15.04 -4.33 -3.89
N ASN A 36 -14.34 -3.23 -3.65
CA ASN A 36 -14.48 -2.37 -2.48
C ASN A 36 -14.73 -0.93 -2.92
N ASP A 37 -15.98 -0.62 -3.26
CA ASP A 37 -16.38 0.71 -3.68
C ASP A 37 -16.96 1.52 -2.51
N TYR A 38 -16.10 2.30 -1.85
CA TYR A 38 -16.49 3.19 -0.76
C TYR A 38 -16.95 4.56 -1.27
N ALA A 39 -16.68 4.88 -2.54
CA ALA A 39 -17.07 6.15 -3.15
C ALA A 39 -18.45 6.09 -3.83
N GLY A 40 -19.00 4.89 -4.02
CA GLY A 40 -20.33 4.67 -4.59
C GLY A 40 -20.40 5.00 -6.09
N VAL A 41 -19.31 4.73 -6.81
CA VAL A 41 -19.14 5.03 -8.23
C VAL A 41 -19.72 3.93 -9.12
N LEU A 42 -19.65 2.67 -8.66
CA LEU A 42 -20.08 1.50 -9.40
C LEU A 42 -21.55 1.19 -9.11
N THR A 43 -22.25 0.76 -10.15
CA THR A 43 -23.57 0.13 -10.02
C THR A 43 -23.44 -1.28 -9.45
N ARG A 44 -24.54 -1.81 -8.91
CA ARG A 44 -24.56 -3.19 -8.39
C ARG A 44 -24.22 -4.24 -9.45
N THR A 45 -24.59 -3.99 -10.71
CA THR A 45 -24.29 -4.90 -11.82
C THR A 45 -22.78 -4.91 -12.11
N GLU A 46 -22.14 -3.73 -12.17
CA GLU A 46 -20.69 -3.62 -12.40
C GLU A 46 -19.89 -4.25 -11.26
N VAL A 47 -20.32 -4.07 -10.00
CA VAL A 47 -19.72 -4.76 -8.85
C VAL A 47 -19.77 -6.28 -9.04
N ALA A 48 -20.94 -6.83 -9.37
CA ALA A 48 -21.11 -8.27 -9.56
C ALA A 48 -20.27 -8.82 -10.74
N GLU A 49 -20.16 -8.06 -11.83
CA GLU A 49 -19.32 -8.43 -12.98
C GLU A 49 -17.83 -8.46 -12.61
N LEU A 50 -17.34 -7.42 -11.92
CA LEU A 50 -15.95 -7.36 -11.47
C LEU A 50 -15.62 -8.44 -10.44
N GLU A 51 -16.53 -8.73 -9.51
CA GLU A 51 -16.37 -9.84 -8.57
C GLU A 51 -16.27 -11.18 -9.30
N ALA A 52 -17.12 -11.41 -10.31
CA ALA A 52 -17.07 -12.64 -11.10
C ALA A 52 -15.75 -12.78 -11.85
N ILE A 53 -15.24 -11.69 -12.46
CA ILE A 53 -13.93 -11.67 -13.13
C ILE A 53 -12.81 -12.00 -12.15
N SER A 54 -12.84 -11.38 -10.97
CA SER A 54 -11.83 -11.62 -9.94
C SER A 54 -11.79 -13.08 -9.49
N LEU A 55 -12.95 -13.66 -9.21
CA LEU A 55 -13.06 -15.07 -8.81
C LEU A 55 -12.64 -16.02 -9.93
N GLU A 56 -12.96 -15.69 -11.18
CA GLU A 56 -12.54 -16.48 -12.34
C GLU A 56 -11.01 -16.43 -12.54
N LEU A 57 -10.41 -15.25 -12.36
CA LEU A 57 -8.96 -15.08 -12.43
C LEU A 57 -8.25 -15.90 -11.35
N GLU A 58 -8.73 -15.82 -10.11
CA GLU A 58 -8.21 -16.61 -8.99
C GLU A 58 -8.33 -18.12 -9.28
N ALA A 59 -9.49 -18.57 -9.75
CA ALA A 59 -9.71 -19.99 -10.08
C ALA A 59 -8.80 -20.50 -11.21
N LYS A 60 -8.48 -19.67 -12.20
CA LYS A 60 -7.70 -20.07 -13.38
C LYS A 60 -6.19 -19.93 -13.19
N THR A 61 -5.75 -18.97 -12.39
CA THR A 61 -4.34 -18.57 -12.32
C THR A 61 -3.77 -18.59 -10.91
N GLY A 62 -4.64 -18.66 -9.90
CA GLY A 62 -4.27 -18.46 -8.51
C GLY A 62 -4.06 -17.00 -8.11
N ALA A 63 -4.18 -16.03 -9.04
CA ALA A 63 -3.99 -14.62 -8.72
C ALA A 63 -5.21 -14.01 -8.01
N ALA A 64 -4.98 -13.33 -6.89
CA ALA A 64 -6.01 -12.64 -6.12
C ALA A 64 -6.09 -11.17 -6.58
N LEU A 65 -7.13 -10.84 -7.35
CA LEU A 65 -7.41 -9.48 -7.77
C LEU A 65 -8.34 -8.79 -6.77
N VAL A 66 -8.02 -7.56 -6.40
CA VAL A 66 -8.86 -6.72 -5.54
C VAL A 66 -8.97 -5.34 -6.16
N VAL A 67 -10.18 -4.79 -6.17
CA VAL A 67 -10.49 -3.43 -6.60
C VAL A 67 -10.86 -2.61 -5.37
N ALA A 68 -10.27 -1.44 -5.20
CA ALA A 68 -10.58 -0.50 -4.14
C ALA A 68 -10.80 0.90 -4.70
N ILE A 69 -11.97 1.47 -4.41
CA ILE A 69 -12.34 2.84 -4.80
C ILE A 69 -12.65 3.61 -3.53
N VAL A 70 -11.88 4.66 -3.27
CA VAL A 70 -12.03 5.52 -2.09
C VAL A 70 -12.21 6.97 -2.53
N HIS A 71 -12.69 7.82 -1.61
CA HIS A 71 -12.74 9.26 -1.83
C HIS A 71 -11.32 9.85 -1.90
N THR A 72 -10.52 9.63 -0.85
CA THR A 72 -9.15 10.15 -0.75
C THR A 72 -8.24 9.15 -0.03
N HIS A 73 -6.95 9.28 -0.28
CA HIS A 73 -5.87 8.58 0.42
C HIS A 73 -5.14 9.49 1.42
N GLU A 74 -5.50 10.77 1.46
CA GLU A 74 -4.94 11.74 2.40
C GLU A 74 -5.23 11.36 3.87
N PRO A 75 -4.31 11.71 4.80
CA PRO A 75 -3.11 12.53 4.61
C PRO A 75 -1.87 11.76 4.12
N GLU A 76 -1.99 10.46 3.84
CA GLU A 76 -0.87 9.66 3.37
C GLU A 76 -0.53 9.96 1.91
N SER A 77 0.69 9.64 1.49
CA SER A 77 1.02 9.59 0.07
C SER A 77 0.34 8.39 -0.60
N LEU A 78 0.07 8.48 -1.89
CA LEU A 78 -0.56 7.40 -2.67
C LEU A 78 0.19 6.07 -2.49
N GLU A 79 1.52 6.08 -2.62
CA GLU A 79 2.35 4.88 -2.50
C GLU A 79 2.25 4.25 -1.09
N ASN A 80 2.32 5.06 -0.03
CA ASN A 80 2.24 4.58 1.35
C ASN A 80 0.84 4.02 1.64
N TYR A 81 -0.21 4.72 1.21
CA TYR A 81 -1.58 4.29 1.42
C TYR A 81 -1.87 2.97 0.70
N VAL A 82 -1.51 2.87 -0.58
CA VAL A 82 -1.76 1.67 -1.39
C VAL A 82 -0.95 0.48 -0.86
N THR A 83 0.32 0.68 -0.51
CA THR A 83 1.15 -0.38 0.07
C THR A 83 0.60 -0.85 1.42
N GLY A 84 0.27 0.09 2.30
CA GLY A 84 -0.30 -0.23 3.61
C GLY A 84 -1.67 -0.89 3.51
N LEU A 85 -2.52 -0.49 2.55
CA LEU A 85 -3.81 -1.12 2.30
C LEU A 85 -3.64 -2.56 1.81
N PHE A 86 -2.71 -2.78 0.87
CA PHE A 86 -2.39 -4.10 0.33
C PHE A 86 -1.94 -5.06 1.44
N GLU A 87 -1.03 -4.60 2.30
CA GLU A 87 -0.55 -5.36 3.45
C GLU A 87 -1.64 -5.58 4.50
N HIS A 88 -2.40 -4.55 4.83
CA HIS A 88 -3.46 -4.60 5.85
C HIS A 88 -4.58 -5.58 5.47
N TRP A 89 -4.96 -5.61 4.20
CA TRP A 89 -5.96 -6.56 3.68
C TRP A 89 -5.38 -7.95 3.39
N GLY A 90 -4.05 -8.10 3.40
CA GLY A 90 -3.40 -9.37 3.12
C GLY A 90 -3.75 -9.91 1.73
N ILE A 91 -3.65 -9.05 0.71
CA ILE A 91 -4.02 -9.40 -0.66
C ILE A 91 -3.02 -10.42 -1.23
N GLY A 92 -3.53 -11.58 -1.66
CA GLY A 92 -2.71 -12.70 -2.15
C GLY A 92 -2.55 -13.81 -1.12
N GLN A 93 -1.86 -14.88 -1.52
CA GLN A 93 -1.59 -16.02 -0.63
C GLN A 93 -0.26 -15.83 0.08
N ARG A 94 -0.19 -16.24 1.35
CA ARG A 94 1.03 -16.10 2.15
C ARG A 94 2.17 -16.91 1.53
N GLY A 95 3.23 -16.21 1.12
CA GLY A 95 4.39 -16.82 0.48
C GLY A 95 4.31 -16.91 -1.04
N GLU A 96 3.22 -16.42 -1.64
CA GLU A 96 3.01 -16.33 -3.08
C GLU A 96 2.89 -14.85 -3.48
N ASP A 97 3.62 -14.42 -4.50
CA ASP A 97 3.56 -13.05 -5.02
C ASP A 97 2.43 -12.91 -6.07
N ASN A 98 1.20 -13.29 -5.69
CA ASN A 98 0.05 -13.43 -6.58
C ASN A 98 -1.11 -12.46 -6.29
N GLY A 99 -0.91 -11.48 -5.41
CA GLY A 99 -1.89 -10.43 -5.12
C GLY A 99 -1.79 -9.26 -6.09
N VAL A 100 -2.93 -8.75 -6.55
CA VAL A 100 -3.03 -7.56 -7.40
C VAL A 100 -4.10 -6.62 -6.84
N LEU A 101 -3.74 -5.37 -6.60
CA LEU A 101 -4.67 -4.31 -6.18
C LEU A 101 -4.82 -3.28 -7.29
N ILE A 102 -6.05 -3.06 -7.75
CA ILE A 102 -6.45 -1.91 -8.56
C ILE A 102 -7.04 -0.87 -7.61
N PHE A 103 -6.37 0.28 -7.52
CA PHE A 103 -6.76 1.36 -6.60
C PHE A 103 -7.17 2.61 -7.37
N LEU A 104 -8.26 3.24 -6.94
CA LEU A 104 -8.74 4.52 -7.45
C LEU A 104 -9.13 5.44 -6.28
N ALA A 105 -8.59 6.65 -6.29
CA ALA A 105 -9.01 7.74 -5.41
C ALA A 105 -9.76 8.80 -6.23
N MET A 106 -11.00 9.11 -5.86
CA MET A 106 -11.86 10.00 -6.66
C MET A 106 -11.51 11.48 -6.52
N ASP A 107 -10.99 11.88 -5.37
CA ASP A 107 -10.68 13.28 -5.04
C ASP A 107 -9.23 13.66 -5.35
N ASP A 108 -8.44 12.74 -5.93
CA ASP A 108 -7.04 13.01 -6.26
C ASP A 108 -6.91 13.83 -7.56
N ALA A 109 -6.63 15.12 -7.39
CA ALA A 109 -6.42 16.06 -8.48
C ALA A 109 -5.01 16.00 -9.11
N HIS A 110 -4.11 15.09 -8.69
CA HIS A 110 -2.72 15.04 -9.15
C HIS A 110 -2.44 14.06 -10.30
N SER A 111 -3.48 13.49 -10.95
CA SER A 111 -3.36 12.53 -12.07
C SER A 111 -2.71 13.08 -13.37
N GLY A 112 -1.95 14.18 -13.32
CA GLY A 112 -1.30 14.81 -14.47
C GLY A 112 0.20 14.57 -14.63
N GLU A 113 0.93 14.11 -13.61
CA GLU A 113 2.39 14.01 -13.68
C GLU A 113 2.86 12.55 -13.69
N ILE A 114 2.78 11.91 -14.87
CA ILE A 114 3.52 10.66 -15.12
C ILE A 114 4.98 11.04 -15.44
N ASP A 115 5.75 11.49 -14.44
CA ASP A 115 7.21 11.72 -14.57
C ASP A 115 8.02 10.52 -14.04
N HIS A 116 7.65 9.34 -14.50
CA HIS A 116 8.56 8.20 -14.48
C HIS A 116 8.79 7.79 -15.94
N PRO A 117 9.92 8.20 -16.56
CA PRO A 117 10.28 7.69 -17.87
C PRO A 117 10.34 6.16 -17.75
N VAL A 118 9.42 5.48 -18.43
CA VAL A 118 9.44 4.02 -18.60
C VAL A 118 10.76 3.70 -19.30
N ARG A 119 11.78 3.40 -18.50
CA ARG A 119 13.10 3.02 -19.00
C ARG A 119 12.98 1.59 -19.49
N SER A 120 12.44 1.42 -20.69
CA SER A 120 12.53 0.18 -21.42
C SER A 120 14.01 -0.10 -21.66
N LYS A 121 14.62 -0.95 -20.83
CA LYS A 121 15.97 -1.45 -21.11
C LYS A 121 15.85 -2.27 -22.40
N PRO A 122 16.51 -1.88 -23.50
CA PRO A 122 16.45 -2.67 -24.72
C PRO A 122 17.03 -4.05 -24.39
N ILE A 123 16.20 -5.08 -24.53
CA ILE A 123 16.60 -6.48 -24.54
C ILE A 123 17.42 -6.69 -25.82
N GLY A 124 18.72 -6.37 -25.72
CA GLY A 124 19.69 -6.60 -26.77
C GLY A 124 19.89 -8.10 -26.97
N HIS A 125 19.06 -8.71 -27.81
CA HIS A 125 19.55 -9.78 -28.65
C HIS A 125 20.37 -9.14 -29.78
N SER A 126 21.61 -8.74 -29.48
CA SER A 126 22.67 -8.73 -30.49
C SER A 126 22.99 -10.20 -30.78
N ALA A 127 22.09 -10.86 -31.52
CA ALA A 127 22.45 -12.04 -32.26
C ALA A 127 23.39 -11.57 -33.37
N GLN A 128 24.66 -11.80 -33.10
CA GLN A 128 25.76 -11.83 -34.04
C GLN A 128 25.33 -12.60 -35.29
N ILE A 129 25.01 -11.88 -36.37
CA ILE A 129 25.00 -12.46 -37.72
C ILE A 129 26.34 -12.07 -38.33
N ASP A 130 27.36 -12.79 -37.88
CA ASP A 130 28.60 -12.94 -38.59
C ASP A 130 28.34 -13.70 -39.90
N HIS A 131 28.96 -13.19 -40.97
CA HIS A 131 29.25 -13.88 -42.22
C HIS A 131 28.10 -14.21 -43.18
N LEU A 132 28.46 -14.18 -44.49
CA LEU A 132 27.70 -14.48 -45.72
C LEU A 132 27.01 -13.22 -46.30
N SER A 133 27.54 -12.52 -47.30
CA SER A 133 28.05 -12.97 -48.62
C SER A 133 28.98 -11.86 -49.16
N MET A 134 30.17 -12.20 -49.70
CA MET A 134 30.45 -12.20 -51.16
C MET A 134 30.04 -10.92 -51.89
#